data_AF-A0A953DSF9-F1
#
_entry.id   AF-A0A953DSF9-F1
#
_cell.length_a   1.000
_cell.length_b   1.000
_cell.length_c   1.000
_cell.angle_alpha   90.00
_cell.angle_beta   90.00
_cell.angle_gamma   90.00
#
_symmetry.space_group_name_H-M   'P 1'
#
loop_
_entity.id
_entity.type
_entity.pdbx_description
1 polymer ?
#
loop_
_entity_poly.entity_id
_entity_poly.type
_entity_poly.pdbx_seq_one_letter_code
_entity_poly.pdbx_strand_id
1 'polypeptide(L)'
;MRQSTERYTLADLQRWEQLCDDSDPPIRAGVFGDPVAHSLSPQMQNAALRACGISMQYARFHIRPGELRSALRLLRKLDFVGVNLTLPHKRAGLAQVDEADEFAARAGAVNTICLRSGKLIGSNTDGEGFERAIRSEFAVPLRDLRIMILGAGGGTGRAIAWQCALENCQRLVLVNRTVEKAQML
;
A
#
# COMPACT_ATOMS: atom_id res chain seq x y z
N MET A 1 -15.90 -10.68 19.84
CA MET A 1 -15.00 -10.14 18.81
C MET A 1 -15.65 -10.28 17.45
N ARG A 2 -16.10 -9.18 16.81
CA ARG A 2 -16.57 -9.23 15.42
C ARG A 2 -15.40 -9.68 14.53
N GLN A 3 -15.61 -10.69 13.70
CA GLN A 3 -14.58 -11.23 12.82
C GLN A 3 -14.26 -10.22 11.70
N SER A 4 -12.98 -10.22 11.32
CA SER A 4 -12.31 -9.39 10.31
C SER A 4 -12.89 -9.46 8.88
N THR A 5 -14.10 -9.95 8.62
CA THR A 5 -14.70 -10.03 7.28
C THR A 5 -15.41 -8.74 6.83
N GLU A 6 -15.61 -7.79 7.74
CA GLU A 6 -16.22 -6.50 7.41
C GLU A 6 -15.34 -5.69 6.44
N ARG A 7 -16.00 -5.12 5.43
CA ARG A 7 -15.42 -4.22 4.43
C ARG A 7 -16.19 -2.92 4.54
N TYR A 8 -15.49 -1.84 4.82
CA TYR A 8 -16.07 -0.50 4.85
C TYR A 8 -15.97 0.14 3.48
N THR A 9 -16.85 1.08 3.19
CA THR A 9 -16.90 1.82 1.93
C THR A 9 -16.63 3.31 2.18
N LEU A 10 -16.60 4.12 1.12
CA LEU A 10 -16.57 5.58 1.27
C LEU A 10 -17.78 6.10 2.07
N ALA A 11 -18.97 5.52 1.87
CA ALA A 11 -20.19 5.92 2.59
C ALA A 11 -20.10 5.62 4.09
N ASP A 12 -19.34 4.61 4.47
CA ASP A 12 -19.08 4.29 5.88
C ASP A 12 -18.07 5.27 6.48
N LEU A 13 -17.02 5.62 5.74
CA LEU A 13 -16.09 6.69 6.15
C LEU A 13 -16.79 8.05 6.33
N GLN A 14 -17.82 8.35 5.54
CA GLN A 14 -18.60 9.59 5.69
C GLN A 14 -19.44 9.62 6.97
N ARG A 15 -19.73 8.46 7.56
CA ARG A 15 -20.52 8.28 8.78
C ARG A 15 -19.69 7.66 9.90
N TRP A 16 -18.36 7.82 9.83
CA TRP A 16 -17.42 7.03 10.62
C TRP A 16 -17.58 7.20 12.12
N GLU A 17 -17.79 8.44 12.57
CA GLU A 17 -18.04 8.76 13.99
C GLU A 17 -19.25 7.97 14.53
N GLN A 18 -20.33 7.87 13.75
CA GLN A 18 -21.55 7.14 14.14
C GLN A 18 -21.37 5.61 14.13
N LEU A 19 -20.44 5.09 13.32
CA LEU A 19 -20.23 3.66 13.14
C LEU A 19 -19.20 3.08 14.10
N CYS A 20 -18.22 3.87 14.53
CA CYS A 20 -17.06 3.40 15.28
C CYS A 20 -17.07 3.75 16.76
N ASP A 21 -18.11 4.42 17.27
CA ASP A 21 -18.29 4.73 18.70
C ASP A 21 -18.19 3.47 19.59
N ASP A 22 -18.58 2.29 19.07
CA ASP A 22 -18.56 1.03 19.81
C ASP A 22 -17.29 0.17 19.57
N SER A 23 -16.34 0.63 18.74
CA SER A 23 -15.16 -0.16 18.41
C SER A 23 -14.05 0.00 19.46
N ASP A 24 -13.81 -1.04 20.25
CA ASP A 24 -12.71 -1.11 21.21
C ASP A 24 -11.79 -2.32 20.93
N PRO A 25 -10.52 -2.12 20.54
CA PRO A 25 -9.86 -0.83 20.31
C PRO A 25 -10.33 -0.15 19.01
N PRO A 26 -10.15 1.16 18.82
CA PRO A 26 -10.68 1.87 17.66
C PRO A 26 -10.00 1.48 16.35
N ILE A 27 -10.72 1.46 15.24
CA ILE A 27 -10.11 1.33 13.90
C ILE A 27 -9.46 2.66 13.52
N ARG A 28 -8.14 2.61 13.30
CA ARG A 28 -7.31 3.81 12.97
C ARG A 28 -6.34 3.57 11.81
N ALA A 29 -6.33 2.36 11.24
CA ALA A 29 -5.55 2.02 10.05
C ALA A 29 -6.33 1.10 9.11
N GLY A 30 -5.88 0.96 7.87
CA GLY A 30 -6.54 0.05 6.94
C GLY A 30 -5.92 -0.07 5.57
N VAL A 31 -6.52 -0.93 4.73
CA VAL A 31 -6.14 -1.13 3.33
C VAL A 31 -7.24 -0.65 2.40
N PHE A 32 -6.90 0.18 1.42
CA PHE A 32 -7.79 0.66 0.37
C PHE A 32 -7.53 -0.13 -0.91
N GLY A 33 -8.60 -0.69 -1.50
CA GLY A 33 -8.51 -1.45 -2.74
C GLY A 33 -9.84 -1.66 -3.45
N ASP A 34 -9.77 -2.07 -4.71
CA ASP A 34 -10.91 -2.49 -5.52
C ASP A 34 -10.48 -3.57 -6.54
N PRO A 35 -10.72 -4.86 -6.26
CA PRO A 35 -11.30 -5.42 -5.05
C PRO A 35 -10.32 -5.47 -3.87
N VAL A 36 -10.83 -5.42 -2.64
CA VAL A 36 -10.01 -5.51 -1.40
C VAL A 36 -10.29 -6.77 -0.57
N ALA A 37 -11.34 -7.52 -0.88
CA ALA A 37 -11.86 -8.61 -0.04
C ALA A 37 -10.81 -9.67 0.33
N HIS A 38 -9.92 -10.00 -0.61
CA HIS A 38 -8.90 -11.03 -0.44
C HIS A 38 -7.62 -10.54 0.25
N SER A 39 -7.53 -9.25 0.61
CA SER A 39 -6.34 -8.74 1.29
C SER A 39 -6.14 -9.46 2.62
N LEU A 40 -4.95 -10.01 2.88
CA LEU A 40 -4.58 -10.60 4.17
C LEU A 40 -3.96 -9.56 5.12
N SER A 41 -3.84 -8.30 4.69
CA SER A 41 -3.24 -7.23 5.49
C SER A 41 -3.91 -7.06 6.85
N PRO A 42 -5.26 -7.13 7.00
CA PRO A 42 -5.87 -7.04 8.32
C PRO A 42 -5.47 -8.16 9.28
N GLN A 43 -5.35 -9.41 8.81
CA GLN A 43 -4.92 -10.51 9.67
C GLN A 43 -3.49 -10.27 10.17
N MET A 44 -2.59 -9.91 9.26
CA MET A 44 -1.19 -9.64 9.56
C MET A 44 -1.02 -8.41 10.48
N GLN A 45 -1.62 -7.27 10.11
CA GLN A 45 -1.46 -6.02 10.84
C GLN A 45 -2.11 -6.07 12.22
N ASN A 46 -3.34 -6.61 12.35
CA ASN A 46 -3.96 -6.73 13.67
C ASN A 46 -3.19 -7.69 14.59
N ALA A 47 -2.54 -8.74 14.04
CA ALA A 47 -1.67 -9.60 14.83
C ALA A 47 -0.43 -8.84 15.34
N ALA A 48 0.21 -8.04 14.47
CA ALA A 48 1.34 -7.20 14.85
C ALA A 48 0.96 -6.14 15.90
N LEU A 49 -0.19 -5.48 15.74
CA LEU A 49 -0.69 -4.47 16.69
C LEU A 49 -0.90 -5.07 18.09
N ARG A 50 -1.52 -6.25 18.17
CA ARG A 50 -1.68 -6.97 19.44
C ARG A 50 -0.35 -7.37 20.05
N ALA A 51 0.58 -7.91 19.25
CA ALA A 51 1.90 -8.30 19.73
C ALA A 51 2.71 -7.11 20.28
N CYS A 52 2.52 -5.92 19.70
CA CYS A 52 3.17 -4.69 20.15
C CYS A 52 2.40 -3.94 21.26
N GLY A 53 1.24 -4.43 21.72
CA GLY A 53 0.42 -3.75 22.71
C GLY A 53 -0.19 -2.41 22.24
N ILE A 54 -0.34 -2.22 20.92
CA ILE A 54 -0.89 -0.98 20.34
C ILE A 54 -2.41 -1.08 20.29
N SER A 55 -3.09 -0.18 21.00
CA SER A 55 -4.56 -0.13 21.10
C SER A 55 -5.22 0.50 19.86
N MET A 56 -5.17 -0.21 18.73
CA MET A 56 -5.94 0.13 17.53
C MET A 56 -6.23 -1.09 16.66
N GLN A 57 -7.17 -0.95 15.74
CA GLN A 57 -7.51 -1.96 14.74
C GLN A 57 -7.17 -1.51 13.30
N TYR A 58 -6.95 -2.51 12.45
CA TYR A 58 -6.70 -2.39 11.02
C TYR A 58 -7.82 -3.04 10.22
N ALA A 59 -8.42 -2.32 9.25
CA ALA A 59 -9.59 -2.82 8.49
C ALA A 59 -9.43 -2.78 6.96
N ARG A 60 -10.39 -3.38 6.25
CA ARG A 60 -10.50 -3.30 4.78
C ARG A 60 -11.46 -2.18 4.40
N PHE A 61 -11.07 -1.38 3.41
CA PHE A 61 -11.91 -0.37 2.81
C PHE A 61 -11.99 -0.60 1.31
N HIS A 62 -13.20 -0.89 0.83
CA HIS A 62 -13.50 -0.98 -0.59
C HIS A 62 -13.72 0.44 -1.12
N ILE A 63 -12.68 0.99 -1.72
CA ILE A 63 -12.66 2.34 -2.28
C ILE A 63 -12.49 2.21 -3.78
N ARG A 64 -13.40 2.78 -4.58
CA ARG A 64 -13.31 2.73 -6.05
C ARG A 64 -12.30 3.75 -6.58
N PRO A 65 -11.79 3.61 -7.82
CA PRO A 65 -10.79 4.54 -8.37
C PRO A 65 -11.16 6.03 -8.28
N GLY A 66 -12.43 6.37 -8.52
CA GLY A 66 -12.93 7.75 -8.43
C GLY A 66 -13.12 8.27 -7.00
N GLU A 67 -13.02 7.41 -6.00
CA GLU A 67 -13.33 7.72 -4.60
C GLU A 67 -12.07 8.00 -3.76
N LEU A 68 -10.89 7.63 -4.25
CA LEU A 68 -9.63 7.67 -3.50
C LEU A 68 -9.35 9.05 -2.88
N ARG A 69 -9.49 10.12 -3.67
CA ARG A 69 -9.28 11.50 -3.19
C ARG A 69 -10.23 11.86 -2.04
N SER A 70 -11.49 11.46 -2.14
CA SER A 70 -12.49 11.72 -1.10
C SER A 70 -12.22 10.91 0.16
N ALA A 71 -11.86 9.63 0.02
CA ALA A 71 -11.49 8.78 1.15
C ALA A 71 -10.27 9.33 1.91
N LEU A 72 -9.20 9.70 1.20
CA LEU A 72 -7.98 10.26 1.80
C LEU A 72 -8.22 11.60 2.50
N ARG A 73 -9.16 12.43 2.01
CA ARG A 73 -9.56 13.67 2.70
C ARG A 73 -10.26 13.38 4.03
N LEU A 74 -11.07 12.32 4.10
CA LEU A 74 -11.76 11.94 5.33
C LEU A 74 -10.78 11.41 6.38
N LEU A 75 -9.73 10.69 5.99
CA LEU A 75 -8.70 10.20 6.94
C LEU A 75 -8.12 11.32 7.83
N ARG A 76 -7.92 12.52 7.27
CA ARG A 76 -7.42 13.69 8.00
C ARG A 76 -8.33 14.14 9.16
N LYS A 77 -9.61 13.77 9.13
CA LYS A 77 -10.63 14.17 10.10
C LYS A 77 -11.00 13.06 11.09
N LEU A 78 -10.61 11.82 10.81
CA LEU A 78 -11.13 10.61 11.47
C LEU A 78 -10.07 9.90 12.33
N ASP A 79 -9.07 10.65 12.81
CA ASP A 79 -7.94 10.17 13.63
C ASP A 79 -7.13 9.01 13.04
N PHE A 80 -7.26 8.71 11.75
CA PHE A 80 -6.50 7.64 11.12
C PHE A 80 -5.01 7.94 11.13
N VAL A 81 -4.20 6.94 11.47
CA VAL A 81 -2.73 7.06 11.46
C VAL A 81 -2.15 6.77 10.07
N GLY A 82 -2.89 6.05 9.22
CA GLY A 82 -2.45 5.74 7.87
C GLY A 82 -3.23 4.62 7.21
N VAL A 83 -2.98 4.43 5.91
CA VAL A 83 -3.57 3.35 5.11
C VAL A 83 -2.57 2.77 4.12
N ASN A 84 -2.70 1.48 3.82
CA ASN A 84 -2.08 0.89 2.64
C ASN A 84 -2.96 1.07 1.41
N LEU A 85 -2.35 1.27 0.25
CA LEU A 85 -2.99 1.27 -1.05
C LEU A 85 -2.63 -0.02 -1.78
N THR A 86 -3.66 -0.76 -2.23
CA THR A 86 -3.47 -1.88 -3.17
C THR A 86 -4.09 -1.55 -4.53
N LEU A 87 -4.17 -2.53 -5.42
CA LEU A 87 -4.80 -2.39 -6.73
C LEU A 87 -6.20 -1.74 -6.60
N PRO A 88 -6.54 -0.76 -7.46
CA PRO A 88 -5.72 -0.12 -8.51
C PRO A 88 -5.04 1.20 -8.06
N HIS A 89 -5.03 1.51 -6.76
CA HIS A 89 -4.80 2.85 -6.24
C HIS A 89 -3.34 3.30 -6.18
N LYS A 90 -2.36 2.38 -6.24
CA LYS A 90 -0.96 2.72 -5.96
C LYS A 90 -0.41 3.89 -6.80
N ARG A 91 -0.76 3.95 -8.08
CA ARG A 91 -0.33 5.04 -8.98
C ARG A 91 -1.09 6.35 -8.71
N ALA A 92 -2.41 6.24 -8.59
CA ALA A 92 -3.25 7.41 -8.32
C ALA A 92 -2.93 8.06 -6.97
N GLY A 93 -2.55 7.25 -5.98
CA GLY A 93 -2.18 7.69 -4.63
C GLY A 93 -1.00 8.66 -4.61
N LEU A 94 -0.02 8.51 -5.51
CA LEU A 94 1.12 9.42 -5.58
C LEU A 94 0.69 10.88 -5.84
N ALA A 95 -0.36 11.08 -6.64
CA ALA A 95 -0.90 12.42 -6.90
C ALA A 95 -1.83 12.94 -5.79
N GLN A 96 -2.08 12.16 -4.73
CA GLN A 96 -2.99 12.51 -3.63
C GLN A 96 -2.27 12.73 -2.29
N VAL A 97 -0.98 12.38 -2.20
CA VAL A 97 -0.17 12.64 -1.00
C VAL A 97 0.41 14.05 -1.04
N ASP A 98 0.67 14.62 0.13
CA ASP A 98 1.28 15.95 0.26
C ASP A 98 2.79 15.88 0.05
N GLU A 99 3.40 14.79 0.52
CA GLU A 99 4.83 14.48 0.37
C GLU A 99 4.96 13.01 0.00
N ALA A 100 5.96 12.68 -0.82
CA ALA A 100 6.32 11.31 -1.13
C ALA A 100 7.81 11.11 -0.89
N ASP A 101 8.21 9.94 -0.38
CA ASP A 101 9.62 9.59 -0.33
C ASP A 101 10.22 9.49 -1.75
N GLU A 102 11.55 9.62 -1.83
CA GLU A 102 12.27 9.66 -3.10
C GLU A 102 12.04 8.39 -3.93
N PHE A 103 11.95 7.24 -3.27
CA PHE A 103 11.75 5.96 -3.94
C PHE A 103 10.35 5.87 -4.56
N ALA A 104 9.29 6.22 -3.82
CA ALA A 104 7.91 6.22 -4.29
C ALA A 104 7.70 7.22 -5.42
N ALA A 105 8.35 8.39 -5.35
CA ALA A 105 8.34 9.39 -6.40
C ALA A 105 8.96 8.85 -7.70
N ARG A 106 10.14 8.21 -7.62
CA ARG A 106 10.82 7.59 -8.78
C ARG A 106 10.06 6.38 -9.33
N ALA A 107 9.58 5.50 -8.46
CA ALA A 107 8.79 4.35 -8.84
C ALA A 107 7.44 4.73 -9.48
N GLY A 108 6.94 5.94 -9.21
CA GLY A 108 5.66 6.44 -9.70
C GLY A 108 4.47 5.77 -9.02
N ALA A 109 4.64 5.29 -7.79
CA ALA A 109 3.61 4.56 -7.05
C ALA A 109 3.82 4.64 -5.54
N VAL A 110 2.73 4.82 -4.79
CA VAL A 110 2.67 4.80 -3.31
C VAL A 110 1.82 3.60 -2.87
N ASN A 111 2.33 2.74 -1.99
CA ASN A 111 1.55 1.64 -1.39
C ASN A 111 1.23 1.88 0.09
N THR A 112 1.83 2.89 0.71
CA THR A 112 1.70 3.17 2.14
C THR A 112 1.58 4.68 2.34
N ILE A 113 0.52 5.10 3.02
CA ILE A 113 0.27 6.50 3.36
C ILE A 113 0.22 6.60 4.88
N CYS A 114 1.05 7.46 5.46
CA CYS A 114 1.00 7.81 6.87
C CYS A 114 0.46 9.23 7.04
N LEU A 115 -0.43 9.43 8.00
CA LEU A 115 -0.86 10.77 8.40
C LEU A 115 0.07 11.30 9.49
N ARG A 116 0.79 12.38 9.23
CA ARG A 116 1.69 13.03 10.20
C ARG A 116 1.45 14.53 10.19
N SER A 117 1.10 15.10 11.35
CA SER A 117 0.85 16.53 11.50
C SER A 117 -0.13 17.09 10.45
N GLY A 118 -1.19 16.33 10.13
CA GLY A 118 -2.19 16.68 9.12
C GLY A 118 -1.80 16.45 7.66
N LYS A 119 -0.55 16.04 7.39
CA LYS A 119 -0.04 15.74 6.04
C LYS A 119 -0.08 14.24 5.74
N LEU A 120 -0.44 13.91 4.51
CA LEU A 120 -0.34 12.56 3.94
C LEU A 120 1.07 12.37 3.37
N ILE A 121 1.84 11.50 4.01
CA ILE A 121 3.19 11.14 3.60
C ILE A 121 3.12 9.77 2.90
N GLY A 122 3.44 9.75 1.61
CA GLY A 122 3.45 8.56 0.77
C GLY A 122 4.80 7.87 0.74
N SER A 123 4.79 6.55 0.84
CA SER A 123 5.96 5.68 0.68
C SER A 123 5.62 4.44 -0.14
N ASN A 124 6.65 3.74 -0.60
CA ASN A 124 6.50 2.48 -1.29
C ASN A 124 7.39 1.40 -0.71
N THR A 125 6.77 0.46 0.00
CA THR A 125 7.46 -0.65 0.67
C THR A 125 7.51 -1.93 -0.16
N ASP A 126 6.94 -1.95 -1.38
CA ASP A 126 6.96 -3.16 -2.23
C ASP A 126 8.38 -3.46 -2.73
N GLY A 127 9.15 -2.42 -3.08
CA GLY A 127 10.52 -2.55 -3.59
C GLY A 127 11.45 -3.17 -2.56
N GLU A 128 11.64 -2.47 -1.43
CA GLU A 128 12.43 -2.97 -0.30
C GLU A 128 11.90 -4.32 0.21
N GLY A 129 10.57 -4.49 0.28
CA GLY A 129 9.96 -5.75 0.67
C GLY A 129 10.36 -6.93 -0.22
N PHE A 130 10.47 -6.71 -1.53
CA PHE A 130 10.94 -7.72 -2.49
C PHE A 130 12.44 -8.03 -2.30
N GLU A 131 13.29 -7.01 -2.18
CA GLU A 131 14.72 -7.20 -1.92
C GLU A 131 14.96 -8.02 -0.65
N ARG A 132 14.26 -7.65 0.43
CA ARG A 132 14.36 -8.32 1.71
C ARG A 132 13.88 -9.77 1.64
N ALA A 133 12.80 -10.03 0.91
CA ALA A 133 12.30 -11.39 0.71
C ALA A 133 13.34 -12.25 -0.04
N ILE A 134 13.92 -11.74 -1.12
CA ILE A 134 14.95 -12.49 -1.87
C ILE A 134 16.18 -12.75 -1.00
N ARG A 135 16.65 -11.74 -0.27
CA ARG A 135 17.81 -11.87 0.62
C ARG A 135 17.58 -12.88 1.74
N SER A 136 16.40 -12.86 2.37
CA SER A 136 16.10 -13.73 3.52
C SER A 136 15.87 -15.18 3.11
N GLU A 137 15.16 -15.42 2.02
CA GLU A 137 14.81 -16.79 1.60
C GLU A 137 15.94 -17.48 0.82
N PHE A 138 16.79 -16.72 0.12
CA PHE A 138 17.81 -17.29 -0.78
C PHE A 138 19.24 -16.89 -0.46
N ALA A 139 19.46 -16.03 0.56
CA ALA A 139 20.79 -15.55 0.97
C ALA A 139 21.62 -14.92 -0.16
N VAL A 140 20.96 -14.35 -1.17
CA VAL A 140 21.59 -13.73 -2.35
C VAL A 140 21.12 -12.28 -2.50
N PRO A 141 22.02 -11.31 -2.77
CA PRO A 141 21.63 -9.95 -3.06
C PRO A 141 21.13 -9.80 -4.50
N LEU A 142 20.25 -8.83 -4.76
CA LEU A 142 19.72 -8.59 -6.12
C LEU A 142 20.81 -8.27 -7.15
N ARG A 143 21.93 -7.64 -6.73
CA ARG A 143 23.06 -7.30 -7.60
C ARG A 143 23.68 -8.50 -8.32
N ASP A 144 23.55 -9.70 -7.73
CA ASP A 144 24.13 -10.93 -8.27
C ASP A 144 23.16 -11.71 -9.18
N LEU A 145 21.95 -11.16 -9.39
CA LEU A 145 20.89 -11.85 -10.11
C LEU A 145 20.62 -11.26 -11.49
N ARG A 146 20.14 -12.13 -12.38
CA ARG A 146 19.46 -11.75 -13.63
C ARG A 146 17.97 -11.93 -13.40
N ILE A 147 17.21 -10.86 -13.51
CA ILE A 147 15.82 -10.79 -13.05
C ILE A 147 14.90 -10.53 -14.23
N MET A 148 13.82 -11.31 -14.33
CA MET A 148 12.71 -11.07 -15.25
C MET A 148 11.45 -10.76 -14.45
N ILE A 149 10.80 -9.63 -14.76
CA ILE A 149 9.54 -9.22 -14.13
C ILE A 149 8.41 -9.42 -15.13
N LEU A 150 7.45 -10.27 -14.78
CA LEU A 150 6.20 -10.47 -15.51
C LEU A 150 5.13 -9.54 -14.92
N GLY A 151 4.76 -8.47 -15.65
CA GLY A 151 3.76 -7.49 -15.21
C GLY A 151 4.36 -6.18 -14.69
N ALA A 152 5.28 -5.56 -15.42
CA ALA A 152 5.95 -4.32 -15.01
C ALA A 152 5.09 -3.04 -15.10
N GLY A 153 3.91 -3.09 -15.73
CA GLY A 153 3.09 -1.89 -15.96
C GLY A 153 2.26 -1.38 -14.76
N GLY A 154 2.17 -2.17 -13.68
CA GLY A 154 1.40 -1.85 -12.48
C GLY A 154 2.27 -1.26 -11.35
N GLY A 155 1.64 -0.74 -10.29
CA GLY A 155 2.37 -0.11 -9.17
C GLY A 155 3.42 -1.03 -8.52
N THR A 156 3.07 -2.30 -8.29
CA THR A 156 4.00 -3.28 -7.69
C THR A 156 5.15 -3.62 -8.64
N GLY A 157 4.86 -3.96 -9.90
CA GLY A 157 5.89 -4.33 -10.88
C GLY A 157 6.89 -3.19 -11.13
N ARG A 158 6.42 -1.94 -11.14
CA ARG A 158 7.27 -0.75 -11.22
C ARG A 158 8.19 -0.60 -10.01
N ALA A 159 7.66 -0.73 -8.80
CA ALA A 159 8.46 -0.63 -7.58
C ALA A 159 9.55 -1.71 -7.53
N ILE A 160 9.22 -2.96 -7.88
CA ILE A 160 10.20 -4.04 -7.94
C ILE A 160 11.26 -3.77 -9.02
N ALA A 161 10.86 -3.34 -10.22
CA ALA A 161 11.80 -3.00 -11.29
C ALA A 161 12.78 -1.90 -10.85
N TRP A 162 12.28 -0.85 -10.22
CA TRP A 162 13.10 0.22 -9.67
C TRP A 162 14.06 -0.27 -8.58
N GLN A 163 13.59 -1.11 -7.65
CA GLN A 163 14.48 -1.69 -6.64
C GLN A 163 15.60 -2.50 -7.26
N CYS A 164 15.30 -3.37 -8.23
CA CYS A 164 16.31 -4.19 -8.92
C CYS A 164 17.34 -3.33 -9.66
N ALA A 165 16.90 -2.21 -10.26
CA ALA A 165 17.79 -1.27 -10.94
C ALA A 165 18.68 -0.52 -9.93
N LEU A 166 18.12 -0.03 -8.82
CA LEU A 166 18.88 0.65 -7.77
C LEU A 166 19.94 -0.26 -7.12
N GLU A 167 19.62 -1.55 -6.97
CA GLU A 167 20.56 -2.56 -6.47
C GLU A 167 21.58 -3.02 -7.53
N ASN A 168 21.54 -2.49 -8.76
CA ASN A 168 22.45 -2.86 -9.85
C ASN A 168 22.43 -4.36 -10.18
N CYS A 169 21.25 -4.98 -10.30
CA CYS A 169 21.15 -6.36 -10.77
C CYS A 169 21.84 -6.55 -12.14
N GLN A 170 22.42 -7.73 -12.36
CA GLN A 170 23.23 -8.02 -13.56
C GLN A 170 22.46 -7.82 -14.87
N ARG A 171 21.14 -8.10 -14.85
CA ARG A 171 20.25 -7.90 -15.98
C ARG A 171 18.81 -7.80 -15.49
N LEU A 172 18.10 -6.78 -15.96
CA LEU A 172 16.66 -6.63 -15.73
C LEU A 172 15.88 -6.77 -17.04
N VAL A 173 14.93 -7.69 -17.08
CA VAL A 173 14.03 -7.90 -18.23
C VAL A 173 12.59 -7.60 -17.79
N LEU A 174 11.94 -6.67 -18.47
CA LEU A 174 10.56 -6.29 -18.20
C LEU A 174 9.65 -6.90 -19.26
N VAL A 175 8.72 -7.73 -18.82
CA VAL A 175 7.71 -8.35 -19.68
C VAL A 175 6.35 -7.85 -19.25
N ASN A 176 5.56 -7.34 -20.20
CA ASN A 176 4.22 -6.86 -19.91
C ASN A 176 3.30 -7.12 -21.10
N ARG A 177 2.04 -7.44 -20.85
CA ARG A 177 1.05 -7.69 -21.92
C ARG A 177 0.87 -6.50 -22.86
N THR A 178 1.04 -5.29 -22.35
CA THR A 178 0.97 -4.03 -23.11
C THR A 178 2.36 -3.38 -23.05
N VAL A 179 3.05 -3.32 -24.18
CA VAL A 179 4.48 -2.91 -24.25
C VAL A 179 4.65 -1.45 -23.83
N GLU A 180 3.71 -0.59 -24.18
CA GLU A 180 3.74 0.85 -23.90
C GLU A 180 3.82 1.11 -22.38
N LYS A 181 3.13 0.29 -21.58
CA LYS A 181 3.18 0.40 -20.12
C LYS A 181 4.54 0.03 -19.52
N ALA A 182 5.29 -0.86 -20.18
CA ALA A 182 6.65 -1.20 -19.78
C ALA A 182 7.65 -0.12 -20.24
N GLN A 183 7.42 0.50 -21.39
CA GLN A 183 8.25 1.59 -21.92
C GLN A 183 8.14 2.90 -21.12
N MET A 184 7.01 3.13 -20.43
CA MET A 184 6.83 4.28 -19.53
C MET A 184 7.51 4.11 -18.17
N LEU A 185 8.30 3.06 -17.96
CA LEU A 185 9.01 2.76 -16.70
C LEU A 185 10.40 3.34 -16.74
#